data_AF-A0A9E8LST4-F1
#
_entry.id   AF-A0A9E8LST4-F1
#
_cell.length_a   1.000
_cell.length_b   1.000
_cell.length_c   1.000
_cell.angle_alpha   90.00
_cell.angle_beta   90.00
_cell.angle_gamma   90.00
#
_symmetry.space_group_name_H-M   'P 1'
#
loop_
_entity.id
_entity.type
_entity.pdbx_description
1 polymer ?
#
loop_
_entity_poly.entity_id
_entity_poly.type
_entity_poly.pdbx_seq_one_letter_code
_entity_poly.pdbx_strand_id
1 'polypeptide(L)'
;MLDSYKVPSDARFDFCHMPTFIGTAIVMKVYFNGDRAYVAQLEKALEACVRGRFIGHGYDGEIGRIDVMKTLIKGGLRTFLETEREICQAFHNKVHNILHEYHSRLIRNLTKGKWGEDYRDDWQQIVDDLKLTTRLYIAYGSNMDQSQMLKRCPNAKRIGKTYLKDWELTIPFYANIEKKKGKQTPAFVWEINESDENNLNIYEGYPRCYDKTNIVINVEGKTVSAMAYVMTEQYKNKDKQPRDGYIEQILRGYREAGFDEAEFQPRSIE
;
A
#
# COMPACT_ATOMS: atom_id res chain seq x y z
N MET A 1 -1.61 32.45 16.39
CA MET A 1 -0.94 31.18 16.02
C MET A 1 0.12 30.90 17.07
N LEU A 2 0.03 29.79 17.77
CA LEU A 2 1.09 29.35 18.69
C LEU A 2 2.32 28.97 17.87
N ASP A 3 3.47 29.49 18.27
CA ASP A 3 4.76 29.19 17.67
C ASP A 3 5.07 27.70 17.89
N SER A 4 4.90 26.90 16.83
CA SER A 4 4.72 25.43 16.89
C SER A 4 5.96 24.64 17.32
N TYR A 5 7.08 25.32 17.54
CA TYR A 5 8.33 24.74 18.03
C TYR A 5 8.51 24.84 19.55
N LYS A 6 7.66 25.58 20.27
CA LYS A 6 7.70 25.70 21.75
C LYS A 6 6.75 24.74 22.48
N VAL A 7 5.91 24.00 21.75
CA VAL A 7 4.92 23.08 22.33
C VAL A 7 5.49 21.65 22.33
N PRO A 8 5.46 20.93 23.48
CA PRO A 8 5.87 19.53 23.56
C PRO A 8 5.18 18.68 22.49
N SER A 9 5.86 17.64 22.02
CA SER A 9 5.37 16.90 20.87
C SER A 9 4.03 16.21 21.10
N ASP A 10 3.80 15.72 22.31
CA ASP A 10 2.57 15.00 22.67
C ASP A 10 1.39 15.98 22.73
N ALA A 11 1.61 17.16 23.31
CA ALA A 11 0.65 18.26 23.27
C ALA A 11 0.33 18.72 21.83
N ARG A 12 1.31 18.72 20.91
CA ARG A 12 1.00 19.01 19.49
C ARG A 12 0.14 17.91 18.86
N PHE A 13 0.35 16.65 19.23
CA PHE A 13 -0.50 15.58 18.75
C PHE A 13 -1.93 15.76 19.25
N ASP A 14 -2.12 15.90 20.55
CA ASP A 14 -3.45 15.98 21.18
C ASP A 14 -4.23 17.24 20.79
N PHE A 15 -3.56 18.40 20.72
CA PHE A 15 -4.23 19.69 20.52
C PHE A 15 -4.16 20.21 19.09
N CYS A 16 -3.27 19.67 18.23
CA CYS A 16 -3.15 20.12 16.84
C CYS A 16 -3.45 19.02 15.81
N HIS A 17 -3.07 17.77 16.06
CA HIS A 17 -3.23 16.69 15.07
C HIS A 17 -4.52 15.88 15.27
N MET A 18 -4.80 15.43 16.49
CA MET A 18 -5.99 14.62 16.79
C MET A 18 -7.32 15.29 16.42
N PRO A 19 -7.52 16.60 16.64
CA PRO A 19 -8.73 17.30 16.20
C PRO A 19 -8.93 17.23 14.68
N THR A 20 -7.84 17.21 13.91
CA THR A 20 -7.91 17.05 12.45
C THR A 20 -8.45 15.67 12.10
N PHE A 21 -7.96 14.60 12.72
CA PHE A 21 -8.44 13.24 12.46
C PHE A 21 -9.89 13.02 12.88
N ILE A 22 -10.31 13.59 14.03
CA ILE A 22 -11.71 13.57 14.47
C ILE A 22 -12.59 14.31 13.47
N GLY A 23 -12.20 15.53 13.07
CA GLY A 23 -12.92 16.31 12.06
C GLY A 23 -13.06 15.56 10.74
N THR A 24 -11.97 14.93 10.25
CA THR A 24 -11.98 14.09 9.05
C THR A 24 -12.95 12.91 9.20
N ALA A 25 -12.96 12.22 10.34
CA ALA A 25 -13.88 11.12 10.59
C ALA A 25 -15.35 11.57 10.59
N ILE A 26 -15.65 12.75 11.15
CA ILE A 26 -17.00 13.34 11.11
C ILE A 26 -17.40 13.66 9.67
N VAL A 27 -16.55 14.34 8.90
CA VAL A 27 -16.84 14.71 7.51
C VAL A 27 -17.02 13.44 6.65
N MET A 28 -16.18 12.43 6.85
CA MET A 28 -16.31 11.13 6.19
C MET A 28 -17.65 10.45 6.52
N LYS A 29 -18.09 10.52 7.77
CA LYS A 29 -19.37 9.98 8.19
C LYS A 29 -20.54 10.71 7.54
N VAL A 30 -20.49 12.05 7.51
CA VAL A 30 -21.50 12.89 6.84
C VAL A 30 -21.57 12.56 5.35
N TYR A 31 -20.41 12.44 4.69
CA TYR A 31 -20.29 12.08 3.29
C TYR A 31 -20.99 10.74 2.97
N PHE A 32 -20.83 9.72 3.82
CA PHE A 32 -21.50 8.42 3.62
C PHE A 32 -22.95 8.38 4.09
N ASN A 33 -23.39 9.31 4.96
CA ASN A 33 -24.78 9.39 5.41
C ASN A 33 -25.71 10.12 4.42
N GLY A 34 -25.25 10.41 3.21
CA GLY A 34 -26.08 10.88 2.10
C GLY A 34 -25.74 12.27 1.59
N ASP A 35 -24.86 13.01 2.27
CA ASP A 35 -24.45 14.35 1.83
C ASP A 35 -23.14 14.30 1.02
N ARG A 36 -23.24 13.76 -0.19
CA ARG A 36 -22.11 13.65 -1.12
C ARG A 36 -21.55 15.02 -1.56
N ALA A 37 -22.26 16.12 -1.28
CA ALA A 37 -21.78 17.47 -1.59
C ALA A 37 -20.54 17.85 -0.77
N TYR A 38 -20.25 17.13 0.32
CA TYR A 38 -19.07 17.36 1.17
C TYR A 38 -17.76 16.79 0.60
N VAL A 39 -17.74 16.29 -0.64
CA VAL A 39 -16.54 15.69 -1.25
C VAL A 39 -15.31 16.62 -1.19
N ALA A 40 -15.50 17.92 -1.44
CA ALA A 40 -14.41 18.90 -1.42
C ALA A 40 -13.87 19.14 0.00
N GLN A 41 -14.73 19.12 1.02
CA GLN A 41 -14.36 19.24 2.43
C GLN A 41 -13.65 17.97 2.90
N LEU A 42 -14.15 16.81 2.47
CA LEU A 42 -13.54 15.51 2.77
C LEU A 42 -12.13 15.45 2.20
N GLU A 43 -11.94 15.81 0.93
CA GLU A 43 -10.63 15.81 0.28
C GLU A 43 -9.62 16.70 1.02
N LYS A 44 -10.00 17.94 1.34
CA LYS A 44 -9.15 18.86 2.14
C LYS A 44 -8.80 18.30 3.52
N ALA A 45 -9.75 17.64 4.17
CA ALA A 45 -9.54 17.03 5.49
C ALA A 45 -8.56 15.84 5.41
N LEU A 46 -8.69 15.00 4.38
CA LEU A 46 -7.78 13.89 4.11
C LEU A 46 -6.37 14.37 3.77
N GLU A 47 -6.22 15.43 2.98
CA GLU A 47 -4.93 16.07 2.70
C GLU A 47 -4.26 16.62 3.98
N ALA A 48 -5.05 17.17 4.90
CA ALA A 48 -4.55 17.60 6.21
C ALA A 48 -4.06 16.40 7.04
N CYS A 49 -4.77 15.27 7.03
CA CYS A 49 -4.32 14.04 7.68
C CYS A 49 -2.99 13.53 7.13
N VAL A 50 -2.80 13.56 5.80
CA VAL A 50 -1.53 13.16 5.15
C VAL A 50 -0.36 14.00 5.67
N ARG A 51 -0.54 15.32 5.79
CA ARG A 51 0.48 16.24 6.35
C ARG A 51 0.77 16.00 7.84
N GLY A 52 -0.24 15.57 8.61
CA GLY A 52 -0.13 15.20 10.02
C GLY A 52 0.64 13.90 10.30
N ARG A 53 1.12 13.20 9.26
CA ARG A 53 1.99 12.00 9.29
C ARG A 53 1.41 10.74 9.96
N PHE A 54 0.24 10.79 10.61
CA PHE A 54 -0.36 9.67 11.36
C PHE A 54 0.53 9.17 12.50
N ILE A 55 1.31 10.08 13.11
CA ILE A 55 2.32 9.75 14.11
C ILE A 55 2.36 10.84 15.19
N GLY A 56 2.22 10.45 16.46
CA GLY A 56 2.75 11.20 17.61
C GLY A 56 4.24 10.83 17.84
N HIS A 57 5.02 11.68 18.50
CA HIS A 57 6.43 11.34 18.80
C HIS A 57 6.52 10.61 20.16
N GLY A 58 7.49 9.72 20.36
CA GLY A 58 7.75 9.12 21.68
C GLY A 58 6.84 7.95 22.08
N TYR A 59 6.59 7.81 23.39
CA TYR A 59 5.80 6.74 24.04
C TYR A 59 4.36 6.67 23.48
N ASP A 60 3.75 7.84 23.27
CA ASP A 60 2.37 7.97 22.78
C ASP A 60 2.25 7.86 21.25
N GLY A 61 3.35 7.66 20.53
CA GLY A 61 3.34 7.64 19.07
C GLY A 61 2.57 6.46 18.47
N GLU A 62 2.65 5.29 19.13
CA GLU A 62 1.97 4.08 18.70
C GLU A 62 0.49 4.09 19.09
N ILE A 63 0.21 4.45 20.35
CA ILE A 63 -1.15 4.63 20.88
C ILE A 63 -1.90 5.68 20.06
N GLY A 64 -1.29 6.85 19.81
CA GLY A 64 -1.87 7.89 18.98
C GLY A 64 -2.18 7.43 17.56
N ARG A 65 -1.34 6.57 16.96
CA ARG A 65 -1.64 5.99 15.63
C ARG A 65 -2.85 5.05 15.71
N ILE A 66 -2.89 4.18 16.71
CA ILE A 66 -4.02 3.27 16.95
C ILE A 66 -5.31 4.07 17.12
N ASP A 67 -5.30 5.12 17.93
CA ASP A 67 -6.46 5.98 18.18
C ASP A 67 -6.93 6.71 16.91
N VAL A 68 -5.99 7.19 16.09
CA VAL A 68 -6.30 7.78 14.78
C VAL A 68 -6.97 6.76 13.87
N MET A 69 -6.42 5.54 13.77
CA MET A 69 -6.98 4.48 12.93
C MET A 69 -8.39 4.09 13.40
N LYS A 70 -8.58 3.87 14.70
CA LYS A 70 -9.90 3.57 15.30
C LYS A 70 -10.90 4.71 15.09
N THR A 71 -10.45 5.96 15.19
CA THR A 71 -11.30 7.14 14.94
C THR A 71 -11.77 7.20 13.49
N LEU A 72 -10.87 6.99 12.54
CA LEU A 72 -11.21 6.97 11.12
C LEU A 72 -12.11 5.77 10.76
N ILE A 73 -11.87 4.58 11.36
CA ILE A 73 -12.75 3.41 11.21
C ILE A 73 -14.19 3.78 11.60
N LYS A 74 -14.41 4.44 12.75
CA LYS A 74 -15.74 4.91 13.17
C LYS A 74 -16.38 5.88 12.15
N GLY A 75 -15.56 6.66 11.46
CA GLY A 75 -15.96 7.58 10.39
C GLY A 75 -16.36 6.91 9.06
N GLY A 76 -16.05 5.63 8.87
CA GLY A 76 -16.34 4.90 7.62
C GLY A 76 -15.11 4.63 6.74
N LEU A 77 -13.91 4.60 7.33
CA LEU A 77 -12.65 4.42 6.60
C LEU A 77 -12.64 3.16 5.70
N ARG A 78 -13.19 2.03 6.16
CA ARG A 78 -13.25 0.82 5.34
C ARG A 78 -13.99 1.05 4.03
N THR A 79 -15.20 1.59 4.11
CA THR A 79 -16.03 1.92 2.94
C THR A 79 -15.35 2.93 2.04
N PHE A 80 -14.68 3.93 2.62
CA PHE A 80 -13.88 4.90 1.87
C PHE A 80 -12.76 4.23 1.05
N LEU A 81 -11.94 3.40 1.68
CA LEU A 81 -10.84 2.70 1.02
C LEU A 81 -11.33 1.78 -0.11
N GLU A 82 -12.53 1.22 0.04
CA GLU A 82 -13.13 0.28 -0.90
C GLU A 82 -13.76 0.96 -2.12
N THR A 83 -14.47 2.07 -1.90
CA THR A 83 -15.36 2.67 -2.91
C THR A 83 -14.85 3.98 -3.51
N GLU A 84 -14.02 4.74 -2.81
CA GLU A 84 -13.68 6.13 -3.15
C GLU A 84 -12.21 6.28 -3.62
N ARG A 85 -11.69 5.32 -4.39
CA ARG A 85 -10.25 5.17 -4.76
C ARG A 85 -9.63 6.40 -5.44
N GLU A 86 -10.46 7.29 -5.99
CA GLU A 86 -10.06 8.49 -6.72
C GLU A 86 -10.02 9.76 -5.84
N ILE A 87 -10.47 9.69 -4.57
CA ILE A 87 -10.44 10.82 -3.63
C ILE A 87 -9.17 10.73 -2.78
N CYS A 88 -8.30 11.73 -2.85
CA CYS A 88 -7.07 11.84 -2.05
C CYS A 88 -6.21 10.55 -2.07
N GLN A 89 -5.62 10.20 -3.21
CA GLN A 89 -4.82 8.97 -3.37
C GLN A 89 -3.63 8.90 -2.41
N ALA A 90 -3.07 10.05 -2.02
CA ALA A 90 -2.01 10.12 -1.01
C ALA A 90 -2.47 9.56 0.34
N PHE A 91 -3.73 9.79 0.73
CA PHE A 91 -4.33 9.24 1.94
C PHE A 91 -4.51 7.72 1.83
N HIS A 92 -5.11 7.23 0.73
CA HIS A 92 -5.20 5.78 0.46
C HIS A 92 -3.83 5.11 0.56
N ASN A 93 -2.82 5.70 -0.10
CA ASN A 93 -1.47 5.18 -0.13
C ASN A 93 -0.84 5.13 1.27
N LYS A 94 -1.04 6.16 2.08
CA LYS A 94 -0.52 6.23 3.45
C LYS A 94 -1.18 5.18 4.34
N VAL A 95 -2.51 5.08 4.31
CA VAL A 95 -3.28 4.13 5.13
C VAL A 95 -2.94 2.69 4.74
N HIS A 96 -2.94 2.35 3.45
CA HIS A 96 -2.59 1.00 3.02
C HIS A 96 -1.16 0.60 3.39
N ASN A 97 -0.18 1.51 3.27
CA ASN A 97 1.19 1.20 3.67
C ASN A 97 1.33 0.99 5.19
N ILE A 98 0.58 1.73 6.02
CA ILE A 98 0.49 1.46 7.46
C ILE A 98 -0.07 0.04 7.68
N LEU A 99 -1.19 -0.30 7.03
CA LEU A 99 -1.80 -1.62 7.20
C LEU A 99 -0.89 -2.77 6.77
N HIS A 100 -0.17 -2.62 5.65
CA HIS A 100 0.80 -3.63 5.19
C HIS A 100 1.94 -3.82 6.20
N GLU A 101 2.48 -2.72 6.72
CA GLU A 101 3.53 -2.74 7.74
C GLU A 101 3.06 -3.49 8.99
N TYR A 102 1.88 -3.16 9.51
CA TYR A 102 1.36 -3.77 10.74
C TYR A 102 0.91 -5.21 10.56
N HIS A 103 0.33 -5.55 9.41
CA HIS A 103 0.03 -6.95 9.10
C HIS A 103 1.31 -7.80 8.99
N SER A 104 2.38 -7.26 8.36
CA SER A 104 3.70 -7.92 8.33
C SER A 104 4.26 -8.11 9.75
N ARG A 105 4.17 -7.08 10.60
CA ARG A 105 4.61 -7.13 12.01
C ARG A 105 3.82 -8.14 12.83
N LEU A 106 2.50 -8.21 12.68
CA LEU A 106 1.63 -9.18 13.35
C LEU A 106 2.07 -10.62 13.06
N ILE A 107 2.30 -10.95 11.78
CA ILE A 107 2.75 -12.29 11.36
C ILE A 107 4.14 -12.61 11.90
N ARG A 108 5.02 -11.60 11.99
CA ARG A 108 6.40 -11.75 12.49
C ARG A 108 6.50 -11.68 14.02
N ASN A 109 5.40 -11.48 14.75
CA ASN A 109 5.37 -11.22 16.19
C ASN A 109 6.24 -10.00 16.61
N LEU A 110 6.23 -8.94 15.80
CA LEU A 110 6.98 -7.69 15.99
C LEU A 110 6.07 -6.52 16.39
N THR A 111 5.16 -6.74 17.33
CA THR A 111 4.15 -5.77 17.80
C THR A 111 4.51 -5.07 19.11
N LYS A 112 5.66 -5.43 19.70
CA LYS A 112 6.06 -4.89 21.00
C LYS A 112 6.67 -3.50 20.88
N GLY A 113 6.27 -2.62 21.80
CA GLY A 113 6.84 -1.30 22.01
C GLY A 113 8.24 -1.34 22.61
N LYS A 114 8.86 -0.16 22.72
CA LYS A 114 10.23 -0.02 23.25
C LYS A 114 10.36 -0.43 24.72
N TRP A 115 9.26 -0.43 25.47
CA TRP A 115 9.24 -0.76 26.90
C TRP A 115 8.47 -2.06 27.20
N GLY A 116 8.22 -2.87 26.17
CA GLY A 116 7.58 -4.18 26.30
C GLY A 116 6.04 -4.15 26.27
N GLU A 117 5.43 -2.99 25.97
CA GLU A 117 4.02 -2.90 25.62
C GLU A 117 3.73 -3.83 24.44
N ASP A 118 2.57 -4.49 24.40
CA ASP A 118 2.19 -5.29 23.24
C ASP A 118 0.92 -4.72 22.61
N TYR A 119 1.06 -4.22 21.39
CA TYR A 119 -0.04 -3.63 20.63
C TYR A 119 -0.68 -4.65 19.67
N ARG A 120 -0.41 -5.94 19.84
CA ARG A 120 -0.89 -7.01 18.96
C ARG A 120 -2.41 -6.96 18.79
N ASP A 121 -3.16 -6.91 19.87
CA ASP A 121 -4.62 -7.03 19.81
C ASP A 121 -5.25 -5.80 19.14
N ASP A 122 -4.73 -4.60 19.43
CA ASP A 122 -5.16 -3.37 18.78
C ASP A 122 -4.94 -3.41 17.26
N TRP A 123 -3.75 -3.83 16.82
CA TRP A 123 -3.44 -3.90 15.40
C TRP A 123 -4.14 -5.05 14.69
N GLN A 124 -4.36 -6.17 15.37
CA GLN A 124 -5.15 -7.28 14.83
C GLN A 124 -6.57 -6.80 14.54
N GLN A 125 -7.21 -6.14 15.50
CA GLN A 125 -8.55 -5.57 15.31
C GLN A 125 -8.58 -4.55 14.16
N ILE A 126 -7.61 -3.62 14.08
CA ILE A 126 -7.55 -2.61 13.00
C ILE A 126 -7.40 -3.27 11.62
N VAL A 127 -6.55 -4.29 11.50
CA VAL A 127 -6.34 -5.00 10.24
C VAL A 127 -7.60 -5.76 9.83
N ASP A 128 -8.28 -6.40 10.77
CA ASP A 128 -9.51 -7.13 10.52
C ASP A 128 -10.66 -6.18 10.12
N ASP A 129 -10.80 -5.05 10.81
CA ASP A 129 -11.79 -4.00 10.51
C ASP A 129 -11.56 -3.33 9.14
N LEU A 130 -10.33 -3.33 8.63
CA LEU A 130 -9.94 -2.69 7.37
C LEU A 130 -9.63 -3.70 6.27
N LYS A 131 -10.08 -4.94 6.44
CA LYS A 131 -10.02 -5.97 5.42
C LYS A 131 -10.98 -5.63 4.27
N LEU A 132 -10.39 -5.39 3.10
CA LEU A 132 -11.11 -5.04 1.87
C LEU A 132 -11.52 -6.29 1.10
N THR A 133 -12.64 -6.22 0.38
CA THR A 133 -13.08 -7.34 -0.47
C THR A 133 -12.31 -7.41 -1.79
N THR A 134 -11.83 -6.26 -2.28
CA THR A 134 -11.08 -6.13 -3.52
C THR A 134 -9.92 -5.15 -3.40
N ARG A 135 -8.86 -5.36 -4.18
CA ARG A 135 -7.70 -4.48 -4.28
C ARG A 135 -7.17 -4.41 -5.70
N LEU A 136 -6.53 -3.29 -6.02
CA LEU A 136 -5.67 -3.17 -7.19
C LEU A 136 -4.28 -3.73 -6.88
N TYR A 137 -3.79 -4.62 -7.72
CA TYR A 137 -2.49 -5.29 -7.63
C TYR A 137 -1.62 -4.95 -8.84
N ILE A 138 -0.40 -4.52 -8.59
CA ILE A 138 0.61 -4.15 -9.56
C ILE A 138 1.52 -5.36 -9.82
N ALA A 139 1.47 -5.88 -11.05
CA ALA A 139 2.39 -6.90 -11.54
C ALA A 139 3.46 -6.25 -12.44
N TYR A 140 4.74 -6.43 -12.09
CA TYR A 140 5.90 -5.95 -12.86
C TYR A 140 6.84 -7.08 -13.30
N GLY A 141 6.50 -8.33 -12.95
CA GLY A 141 7.27 -9.53 -13.22
C GLY A 141 6.39 -10.63 -13.81
N SER A 142 6.62 -11.89 -13.41
CA SER A 142 5.94 -13.03 -14.04
C SER A 142 4.43 -13.07 -13.88
N ASN A 143 3.84 -12.34 -12.91
CA ASN A 143 2.37 -12.20 -12.81
C ASN A 143 1.77 -11.23 -13.86
N MET A 144 2.58 -10.65 -14.75
CA MET A 144 2.08 -9.98 -15.96
C MET A 144 1.59 -10.99 -17.01
N ASP A 145 2.12 -12.21 -16.99
CA ASP A 145 1.65 -13.33 -17.82
C ASP A 145 0.24 -13.73 -17.42
N GLN A 146 -0.72 -13.61 -18.35
CA GLN A 146 -2.13 -13.82 -18.04
C GLN A 146 -2.43 -15.27 -17.61
N SER A 147 -1.82 -16.25 -18.27
CA SER A 147 -2.03 -17.67 -17.93
C SER A 147 -1.55 -18.00 -16.51
N GLN A 148 -0.38 -17.51 -16.12
CA GLN A 148 0.09 -17.65 -14.74
C GLN A 148 -0.82 -16.92 -13.76
N MET A 149 -1.20 -15.67 -14.07
CA MET A 149 -2.04 -14.88 -13.17
C MET A 149 -3.37 -15.58 -12.89
N LEU A 150 -4.07 -16.06 -13.92
CA LEU A 150 -5.35 -16.75 -13.75
C LEU A 150 -5.24 -18.11 -13.05
N LYS A 151 -4.08 -18.77 -13.15
CA LYS A 151 -3.81 -20.00 -12.37
C LYS A 151 -3.67 -19.71 -10.87
N ARG A 152 -3.07 -18.58 -10.51
CA ARG A 152 -2.86 -18.18 -9.09
C ARG A 152 -4.09 -17.47 -8.51
N CYS A 153 -4.75 -16.67 -9.34
CA CYS A 153 -5.84 -15.78 -8.99
C CYS A 153 -7.00 -15.94 -9.99
N PRO A 154 -7.85 -16.97 -9.84
CA PRO A 154 -8.92 -17.25 -10.80
C PRO A 154 -9.96 -16.13 -10.94
N ASN A 155 -10.08 -15.25 -9.94
CA ASN A 155 -11.05 -14.15 -9.96
C ASN A 155 -10.43 -12.81 -10.41
N ALA A 156 -9.15 -12.81 -10.79
CA ALA A 156 -8.45 -11.59 -11.16
C ALA A 156 -9.02 -10.97 -12.42
N LYS A 157 -9.24 -9.65 -12.39
CA LYS A 157 -9.70 -8.87 -13.55
C LYS A 157 -8.58 -8.00 -14.07
N ARG A 158 -8.45 -7.93 -15.40
CA ARG A 158 -7.51 -7.02 -16.06
C ARG A 158 -8.00 -5.59 -15.91
N ILE A 159 -7.13 -4.69 -15.44
CA ILE A 159 -7.43 -3.25 -15.33
C ILE A 159 -6.70 -2.48 -16.42
N GLY A 160 -5.37 -2.54 -16.47
CA GLY A 160 -4.64 -1.84 -17.52
C GLY A 160 -3.17 -1.66 -17.26
N LYS A 161 -2.46 -1.10 -18.24
CA LYS A 161 -1.03 -0.80 -18.13
C LYS A 161 -0.77 0.47 -17.31
N THR A 162 0.36 0.50 -16.62
CA THR A 162 0.84 1.65 -15.87
C THR A 162 2.36 1.72 -15.89
N TYR A 163 2.90 2.81 -15.38
CA TYR A 163 4.32 3.03 -15.23
C TYR A 163 4.64 3.51 -13.82
N LEU A 164 5.52 2.77 -13.14
CA LEU A 164 5.94 3.05 -11.78
C LEU A 164 7.04 4.11 -11.80
N LYS A 165 6.66 5.39 -11.66
CA LYS A 165 7.60 6.51 -11.60
C LYS A 165 8.48 6.44 -10.35
N ASP A 166 9.77 6.71 -10.50
CA ASP A 166 10.80 6.63 -9.46
C ASP A 166 10.99 5.22 -8.89
N TRP A 167 10.68 4.20 -9.69
CA TRP A 167 10.98 2.79 -9.40
C TRP A 167 11.79 2.20 -10.55
N GLU A 168 12.76 1.35 -10.20
CA GLU A 168 13.61 0.60 -11.13
C GLU A 168 13.36 -0.89 -10.96
N LEU A 169 13.21 -1.61 -12.07
CA LEU A 169 13.13 -3.06 -12.09
C LEU A 169 14.51 -3.66 -11.80
N THR A 170 14.56 -4.66 -10.94
CA THR A 170 15.77 -5.41 -10.58
C THR A 170 15.47 -6.91 -10.64
N ILE A 171 16.48 -7.74 -10.87
CA ILE A 171 16.32 -9.20 -10.88
C ILE A 171 17.47 -9.80 -10.06
N PRO A 172 17.41 -9.78 -8.72
CA PRO A 172 18.37 -10.52 -7.91
C PRO A 172 18.39 -12.01 -8.30
N PHE A 173 17.19 -12.58 -8.45
CA PHE A 173 16.94 -13.93 -8.99
C PHE A 173 15.47 -14.09 -9.42
N TYR A 174 14.57 -13.33 -8.79
CA TYR A 174 13.22 -13.06 -9.27
C TYR A 174 13.01 -11.55 -9.41
N ALA A 175 12.03 -11.14 -10.22
CA ALA A 175 11.71 -9.75 -10.45
C ALA A 175 11.41 -9.02 -9.13
N ASN A 176 11.98 -7.83 -8.98
CA ASN A 176 11.78 -6.94 -7.85
C ASN A 176 11.76 -5.48 -8.33
N ILE A 177 11.19 -4.58 -7.56
CA ILE A 177 11.28 -3.14 -7.80
C ILE A 177 11.97 -2.44 -6.64
N GLU A 178 12.79 -1.43 -6.94
CA GLU A 178 13.47 -0.61 -5.95
C GLU A 178 13.25 0.87 -6.25
N LYS A 179 13.14 1.70 -5.20
CA LYS A 179 12.99 3.15 -5.38
C LYS A 179 14.26 3.72 -6.00
N LYS A 180 14.13 4.41 -7.13
CA LYS A 180 15.22 5.12 -7.78
C LYS A 180 14.69 6.29 -8.60
N LYS A 181 15.04 7.50 -8.17
CA LYS A 181 14.59 8.74 -8.80
C LYS A 181 14.94 8.78 -10.29
N GLY A 182 13.99 9.17 -11.12
CA GLY A 182 14.17 9.28 -12.57
C GLY A 182 14.11 7.95 -13.33
N LYS A 183 13.92 6.82 -12.65
CA LYS A 183 13.62 5.53 -13.30
C LYS A 183 12.11 5.33 -13.41
N GLN A 184 11.73 4.46 -14.33
CA GLN A 184 10.34 4.15 -14.64
C GLN A 184 10.23 2.67 -15.02
N THR A 185 9.41 1.92 -14.30
CA THR A 185 9.20 0.49 -14.56
C THR A 185 7.81 0.25 -15.16
N PRO A 186 7.70 -0.41 -16.33
CA PRO A 186 6.42 -0.87 -16.86
C PRO A 186 5.76 -1.88 -15.92
N ALA A 187 4.46 -1.76 -15.72
CA ALA A 187 3.69 -2.69 -14.90
C ALA A 187 2.25 -2.82 -15.40
N PHE A 188 1.62 -3.94 -15.08
CA PHE A 188 0.22 -4.21 -15.37
C PHE A 188 -0.60 -4.28 -14.08
N VAL A 189 -1.79 -3.69 -14.10
CA VAL A 189 -2.69 -3.63 -12.95
C VAL A 189 -3.80 -4.68 -13.10
N TRP A 190 -3.99 -5.45 -12.04
CA TRP A 190 -5.09 -6.39 -11.85
C TRP A 190 -5.99 -5.91 -10.72
N GLU A 191 -7.28 -6.21 -10.78
CA GLU A 191 -8.14 -6.21 -9.60
C GLU A 191 -8.23 -7.64 -9.08
N ILE A 192 -7.95 -7.83 -7.79
CA ILE A 192 -7.97 -9.12 -7.11
C ILE A 192 -8.92 -9.06 -5.92
N ASN A 193 -9.54 -10.19 -5.59
CA ASN A 193 -10.33 -10.32 -4.36
C ASN A 193 -9.47 -10.88 -3.21
N GLU A 194 -10.10 -11.08 -2.05
CA GLU A 194 -9.42 -11.59 -0.86
C GLU A 194 -8.76 -12.98 -1.08
N SER A 195 -9.45 -13.92 -1.74
CA SER A 195 -8.91 -15.27 -1.95
C SER A 195 -7.72 -15.26 -2.92
N ASP A 196 -7.77 -14.43 -3.96
CA ASP A 196 -6.67 -14.19 -4.87
C ASP A 196 -5.46 -13.57 -4.14
N GLU A 197 -5.68 -12.58 -3.26
CA GLU A 197 -4.60 -11.99 -2.44
C GLU A 197 -3.96 -13.03 -1.50
N ASN A 198 -4.76 -13.92 -0.90
CA ASN A 198 -4.25 -15.01 -0.06
C ASN A 198 -3.39 -15.99 -0.86
N ASN A 199 -3.80 -16.34 -2.08
CA ASN A 199 -2.98 -17.17 -2.96
C ASN A 199 -1.66 -16.46 -3.29
N LEU A 200 -1.69 -15.18 -3.66
CA LEU A 200 -0.47 -14.41 -3.92
C LEU A 200 0.43 -14.35 -2.70
N ASN A 201 -0.11 -14.18 -1.48
CA ASN A 201 0.71 -14.19 -0.26
C ASN A 201 1.52 -15.49 -0.12
N ILE A 202 0.92 -16.64 -0.46
CA ILE A 202 1.61 -17.94 -0.44
C ILE A 202 2.70 -17.99 -1.52
N TYR A 203 2.37 -17.62 -2.77
CA TYR A 203 3.31 -17.67 -3.90
C TYR A 203 4.49 -16.70 -3.73
N GLU A 204 4.24 -15.49 -3.23
CA GLU A 204 5.25 -14.46 -3.01
C GLU A 204 6.00 -14.68 -1.67
N GLY A 205 5.62 -15.70 -0.89
CA GLY A 205 6.24 -16.03 0.39
C GLY A 205 6.11 -14.91 1.42
N TYR A 206 5.01 -14.14 1.38
CA TYR A 206 4.75 -13.00 2.23
C TYR A 206 4.60 -13.41 3.72
N PRO A 207 5.16 -12.64 4.67
CA PRO A 207 6.00 -11.46 4.48
C PRO A 207 7.51 -11.78 4.39
N ARG A 208 7.93 -13.06 4.35
CA ARG A 208 9.35 -13.45 4.46
C ARG A 208 10.16 -13.11 3.22
N CYS A 209 9.67 -13.51 2.05
CA CYS A 209 10.37 -13.35 0.77
C CYS A 209 10.10 -11.96 0.16
N TYR A 210 8.83 -11.57 0.12
CA TYR A 210 8.37 -10.25 -0.29
C TYR A 210 7.50 -9.64 0.80
N ASP A 211 7.59 -8.33 0.99
CA ASP A 211 6.62 -7.52 1.73
C ASP A 211 5.68 -6.80 0.76
N LYS A 212 4.67 -6.10 1.28
CA LYS A 212 3.71 -5.34 0.48
C LYS A 212 3.95 -3.84 0.61
N THR A 213 3.73 -3.11 -0.47
CA THR A 213 3.66 -1.65 -0.45
C THR A 213 2.61 -1.18 -1.43
N ASN A 214 1.91 -0.11 -1.08
CA ASN A 214 1.07 0.61 -2.02
C ASN A 214 1.88 1.71 -2.72
N ILE A 215 1.64 1.87 -4.02
CA ILE A 215 2.23 2.88 -4.89
C ILE A 215 1.09 3.67 -5.53
N VAL A 216 1.24 5.00 -5.61
CA VAL A 216 0.35 5.85 -6.39
C VAL A 216 0.73 5.73 -7.86
N ILE A 217 -0.21 5.30 -8.68
CA ILE A 217 -0.03 5.03 -10.10
C ILE A 217 -1.09 5.75 -10.93
N ASN A 218 -0.81 5.95 -12.21
CA ASN A 218 -1.81 6.36 -13.19
C ASN A 218 -2.13 5.15 -14.09
N VAL A 219 -3.39 4.72 -14.09
CA VAL A 219 -3.89 3.63 -14.93
C VAL A 219 -5.12 4.13 -15.65
N GLU A 220 -5.11 4.06 -16.99
CA GLU A 220 -6.20 4.55 -17.84
C GLU A 220 -6.63 5.99 -17.55
N GLY A 221 -5.67 6.87 -17.27
CA GLY A 221 -5.92 8.28 -16.96
C GLY A 221 -6.35 8.54 -15.51
N LYS A 222 -6.65 7.50 -14.73
CA LYS A 222 -7.05 7.61 -13.32
C LYS A 222 -5.86 7.44 -12.39
N THR A 223 -5.73 8.33 -11.44
CA THR A 223 -4.71 8.21 -10.39
C THR A 223 -5.31 7.42 -9.23
N VAL A 224 -4.65 6.34 -8.83
CA VAL A 224 -5.10 5.43 -7.76
C VAL A 224 -3.91 4.91 -6.95
N SER A 225 -4.18 4.43 -5.73
CA SER A 225 -3.19 3.68 -4.96
C SER A 225 -3.38 2.17 -5.16
N ALA A 226 -2.33 1.46 -5.54
CA ALA A 226 -2.38 0.02 -5.80
C ALA A 226 -1.22 -0.73 -5.12
N MET A 227 -1.47 -1.97 -4.72
CA MET A 227 -0.56 -2.82 -3.96
C MET A 227 0.46 -3.49 -4.89
N ALA A 228 1.72 -3.51 -4.49
CA ALA A 228 2.80 -4.27 -5.10
C ALA A 228 3.50 -5.11 -4.03
N TYR A 229 4.05 -6.26 -4.43
CA TYR A 229 5.02 -6.98 -3.61
C TYR A 229 6.42 -6.41 -3.85
N VAL A 230 7.24 -6.29 -2.82
CA VAL A 230 8.65 -5.84 -2.90
C VAL A 230 9.52 -6.80 -2.11
N MET A 231 10.62 -7.24 -2.71
CA MET A 231 11.50 -8.24 -2.13
C MET A 231 12.14 -7.72 -0.84
N THR A 232 12.16 -8.55 0.21
CA THR A 232 12.80 -8.16 1.47
C THR A 232 14.32 -8.16 1.32
N GLU A 233 15.02 -7.29 2.06
CA GLU A 233 16.50 -7.25 2.06
C GLU A 233 17.12 -8.62 2.39
N GLN A 234 16.52 -9.34 3.34
CA GLN A 234 16.95 -10.68 3.74
C GLN A 234 16.82 -11.70 2.61
N TYR A 235 15.80 -11.57 1.75
CA TYR A 235 15.60 -12.49 0.64
C TYR A 235 16.46 -12.12 -0.57
N LYS A 236 16.66 -10.81 -0.83
CA LYS A 236 17.55 -10.31 -1.88
C LYS A 236 18.99 -10.82 -1.74
N ASN A 237 19.49 -10.94 -0.52
CA ASN A 237 20.87 -11.35 -0.25
C ASN A 237 21.09 -12.87 -0.28
N LYS A 238 20.11 -13.66 -0.76
CA LYS A 238 20.31 -15.10 -0.93
C LYS A 238 21.06 -15.39 -2.23
N ASP A 239 21.99 -16.34 -2.15
CA ASP A 239 22.68 -16.87 -3.32
C ASP A 239 21.72 -17.75 -4.13
N LYS A 240 21.14 -17.18 -5.18
CA LYS A 240 20.17 -17.80 -6.08
C LYS A 240 20.36 -17.21 -7.47
N GLN A 241 19.99 -18.00 -8.48
CA GLN A 241 19.93 -17.56 -9.86
C GLN A 241 18.48 -17.64 -10.38
N PRO A 242 18.09 -16.80 -11.35
CA PRO A 242 16.84 -16.97 -12.06
C PRO A 242 16.75 -18.36 -12.69
N ARG A 243 15.56 -18.97 -12.66
CA ARG A 243 15.30 -20.21 -13.40
C ARG A 243 15.33 -19.95 -14.90
N ASP A 244 15.69 -20.97 -15.68
CA ASP A 244 15.58 -20.92 -17.14
C ASP A 244 14.14 -20.60 -17.57
N GLY A 245 14.01 -19.78 -18.62
CA GLY A 245 12.72 -19.38 -19.16
C GLY A 245 12.00 -18.28 -18.34
N TYR A 246 12.59 -17.78 -17.25
CA TYR A 246 11.94 -16.80 -16.39
C TYR A 246 11.80 -15.43 -17.05
N ILE A 247 12.85 -14.95 -17.72
CA ILE A 247 12.83 -13.66 -18.41
C ILE A 247 11.88 -13.71 -19.60
N GLU A 248 11.91 -14.80 -20.37
CA GLU A 248 11.03 -15.04 -21.51
C GLU A 248 9.55 -15.05 -21.10
N GLN A 249 9.24 -15.57 -19.90
CA GLN A 249 7.90 -15.48 -19.32
C GLN A 249 7.50 -14.03 -19.02
N ILE A 250 8.41 -13.22 -18.45
CA ILE A 250 8.12 -11.80 -18.20
C ILE A 250 7.90 -11.07 -19.51
N LEU A 251 8.76 -11.27 -20.51
CA LEU A 251 8.64 -10.68 -21.84
C LEU A 251 7.33 -11.07 -22.53
N ARG A 252 6.86 -12.31 -22.35
CA ARG A 252 5.52 -12.72 -22.79
C ARG A 252 4.42 -11.90 -22.12
N GLY A 253 4.50 -11.71 -20.80
CA GLY A 253 3.59 -10.83 -20.07
C GLY A 253 3.64 -9.37 -20.54
N TYR A 254 4.82 -8.85 -20.90
CA TYR A 254 4.97 -7.51 -21.49
C TYR A 254 4.23 -7.41 -22.82
N ARG A 255 4.43 -8.36 -23.74
CA ARG A 255 3.72 -8.42 -25.02
C ARG A 255 2.20 -8.50 -24.84
N GLU A 256 1.71 -9.38 -23.95
CA GLU A 256 0.27 -9.53 -23.65
C GLU A 256 -0.36 -8.29 -23.01
N ALA A 257 0.44 -7.49 -22.30
CA ALA A 257 0.03 -6.22 -21.70
C ALA A 257 0.12 -5.03 -22.67
N GLY A 258 0.68 -5.22 -23.87
CA GLY A 258 0.86 -4.17 -24.87
C GLY A 258 2.03 -3.23 -24.60
N PHE A 259 3.10 -3.75 -23.98
CA PHE A 259 4.40 -3.10 -23.87
C PHE A 259 5.35 -3.60 -24.97
N ASP A 260 6.33 -2.77 -25.32
CA ASP A 260 7.48 -3.20 -26.12
C ASP A 260 8.47 -3.97 -25.21
N GLU A 261 9.04 -5.06 -25.71
CA GLU A 261 10.08 -5.81 -25.00
C GLU A 261 11.32 -4.95 -24.71
N ALA A 262 11.58 -3.93 -25.53
CA ALA A 262 12.65 -2.95 -25.29
C ALA A 262 12.42 -2.11 -24.02
N GLU A 263 11.18 -2.05 -23.50
CA GLU A 263 10.89 -1.40 -22.21
C GLU A 263 11.31 -2.28 -21.01
N PHE A 264 11.58 -3.57 -21.21
CA PHE A 264 12.11 -4.45 -20.17
C PHE A 264 13.60 -4.17 -19.95
N GLN A 265 13.87 -3.22 -19.06
CA GLN A 265 15.22 -2.77 -18.72
C GLN A 265 15.52 -2.98 -17.23
N PRO A 266 15.68 -4.25 -16.76
CA PRO A 266 16.12 -4.48 -15.40
C PRO A 266 17.52 -3.90 -15.19
N ARG A 267 17.83 -3.43 -13.98
CA ARG A 267 19.17 -2.97 -13.60
C ARG A 267 20.19 -4.05 -13.98
N SER A 268 21.16 -3.68 -14.81
CA SER A 268 22.31 -4.53 -15.12
C SER A 268 23.07 -4.85 -13.83
N ILE A 269 23.45 -6.12 -13.67
CA ILE A 269 24.39 -6.53 -12.63
C ILE A 269 25.76 -6.04 -13.12
N GLU A 270 26.28 -4.98 -12.51
CA GLU A 270 27.68 -4.55 -12.69
C GLU A 270 28.64 -5.55 -12.04
#